data_AF-A0ABD1LRM7-F1
#
_entry.id   AF-A0ABD1LRM7-F1
#
_cell.length_a   1.000
_cell.length_b   1.000
_cell.length_c   1.000
_cell.angle_alpha   90.00
_cell.angle_beta   90.00
_cell.angle_gamma   90.00
#
_symmetry.space_group_name_H-M   'P 1'
#
loop_
_entity.id
_entity.type
_entity.pdbx_description
1 polymer ?
#
loop_
_entity_poly.entity_id
_entity_poly.type
_entity_poly.pdbx_seq_one_letter_code
_entity_poly.pdbx_strand_id
1 'polypeptide(L)'
;MAEDVKLVVKGVTSIATTNNNFICATLDWWPTNKCDYGDCPWGQTDILNLDLSNKILTNAIKAFNPLRIRLGGSVEDKIVYQFGKQKKCPHFKRKEGGLFGFSTTCLPKKRWDESEIKFWVQCSHRKEKLHGRQVELGGKLESKNAISLMKYTISQGYKIDSYELGNELCAEGIGARVDSVRYAKDITRLRHIVNLLYPDASRRPKVLGLGGFYGKEWFQSFLLNVAPGVVDGVTHHIYNLGAGVDKDLINKIQDPYFLSQVAETFKSVAQAVKEFTPWAAPWVGEAGGAYNSGSKDVSHTFVNGFCKVLSVSHEGSPFLRAYAHCSKNRPGVTVLLINMSNSTTFNISLVDDMNLNPILETLPGRVQNTMREEYHLTPKDGNIQSDVVLLNGTPLQLTKSLDIPEMKPQGVDASSPIIAKPDSIIFIHTNGLKAPTCG
;
A
#
# COMPACT_ATOMS: atom_id res chain seq x y z
N MET A 1 9.56 -25.03 -21.40
CA MET A 1 9.32 -26.33 -20.73
C MET A 1 8.04 -26.20 -19.90
N ALA A 2 7.34 -27.29 -19.61
CA ALA A 2 6.15 -27.27 -18.76
C ALA A 2 6.40 -28.08 -17.48
N GLU A 3 6.03 -27.54 -16.33
CA GLU A 3 6.12 -28.21 -15.03
C GLU A 3 4.74 -28.37 -14.42
N ASP A 4 4.40 -29.57 -13.97
CA ASP A 4 3.13 -29.84 -13.31
C ASP A 4 3.23 -29.53 -11.81
N VAL A 5 2.28 -28.75 -11.29
CA VAL A 5 2.26 -28.32 -9.89
C VAL A 5 0.91 -28.65 -9.27
N LYS A 6 0.92 -29.30 -8.11
CA LYS A 6 -0.29 -29.50 -7.30
C LYS A 6 -0.40 -28.39 -6.26
N LEU A 7 -1.43 -27.55 -6.36
CA LEU A 7 -1.70 -26.47 -5.41
C LEU A 7 -2.83 -26.88 -4.47
N VAL A 8 -2.54 -26.91 -3.16
CA VAL A 8 -3.51 -27.26 -2.12
C VAL A 8 -3.98 -25.99 -1.40
N VAL A 9 -5.28 -25.70 -1.47
CA VAL A 9 -5.91 -24.63 -0.70
C VAL A 9 -6.37 -25.18 0.64
N LYS A 10 -5.87 -24.61 1.73
CA LYS A 10 -6.29 -24.98 3.09
C LYS A 10 -7.57 -24.24 3.46
N GLY A 11 -8.72 -24.85 3.21
CA GLY A 11 -10.03 -24.22 3.35
C GLY A 11 -10.55 -24.17 4.79
N VAL A 12 -9.97 -24.95 5.70
CA VAL A 12 -10.44 -25.15 7.08
C VAL A 12 -10.00 -24.03 8.02
N THR A 13 -8.89 -23.36 7.75
CA THR A 13 -8.30 -22.36 8.66
C THR A 13 -8.01 -21.05 7.94
N SER A 14 -8.44 -19.93 8.51
CA SER A 14 -8.01 -18.60 8.08
C SER A 14 -6.71 -18.20 8.77
N ILE A 15 -5.76 -17.66 8.00
CA ILE A 15 -4.46 -17.17 8.54
C ILE A 15 -4.55 -15.72 9.04
N ALA A 16 -5.42 -14.92 8.44
CA ALA A 16 -5.60 -13.49 8.74
C ALA A 16 -6.88 -12.96 8.08
N THR A 17 -7.40 -11.85 8.59
CA THR A 17 -8.49 -11.09 7.96
C THR A 17 -7.96 -9.72 7.55
N THR A 18 -8.16 -9.35 6.30
CA THR A 18 -7.82 -8.02 5.78
C THR A 18 -9.02 -7.07 5.93
N ASN A 19 -8.73 -5.77 6.08
CA ASN A 19 -9.78 -4.75 6.15
C ASN A 19 -10.43 -4.54 4.77
N ASN A 20 -11.70 -4.11 4.72
CA ASN A 20 -12.36 -3.73 3.46
C ASN A 20 -11.61 -2.66 2.66
N ASN A 21 -10.83 -1.81 3.34
CA ASN A 21 -9.94 -0.79 2.77
C ASN A 21 -8.48 -1.30 2.71
N PHE A 22 -8.28 -2.58 2.41
CA PHE A 22 -6.93 -3.17 2.33
C PHE A 22 -6.10 -2.52 1.24
N ILE A 23 -6.69 -2.33 0.05
CA ILE A 23 -6.06 -1.59 -1.04
C ILE A 23 -6.10 -0.09 -0.71
N CYS A 24 -4.92 0.52 -0.69
CA CYS A 24 -4.72 1.93 -0.41
C CYS A 24 -3.79 2.54 -1.47
N ALA A 25 -3.81 3.87 -1.58
CA ALA A 25 -2.86 4.64 -2.38
C ALA A 25 -2.26 5.78 -1.55
N THR A 26 -1.15 6.35 -1.99
CA THR A 26 -0.56 7.56 -1.41
C THR A 26 -0.58 8.68 -2.47
N LEU A 27 -0.77 9.93 -2.01
CA LEU A 27 -0.50 11.14 -2.76
C LEU A 27 0.58 11.91 -2.01
N ASP A 28 1.54 12.45 -2.75
CA ASP A 28 2.74 13.07 -2.18
C ASP A 28 2.72 14.60 -2.33
N TRP A 29 3.51 15.26 -1.49
CA TRP A 29 3.74 16.70 -1.46
C TRP A 29 4.92 17.16 -2.34
N TRP A 30 5.69 16.24 -2.93
CA TRP A 30 6.82 16.61 -3.78
C TRP A 30 6.43 17.60 -4.88
N PRO A 31 7.14 18.72 -5.04
CA PRO A 31 6.84 19.74 -6.03
C PRO A 31 7.21 19.27 -7.44
N THR A 32 6.66 19.98 -8.41
CA THR A 32 6.93 19.83 -9.85
C THR A 32 8.42 19.88 -10.23
N ASN A 33 9.25 20.58 -9.43
CA ASN A 33 10.68 20.77 -9.67
C ASN A 33 11.57 19.85 -8.80
N LYS A 34 10.98 18.83 -8.16
CA LYS A 34 11.75 17.75 -7.54
C LYS A 34 12.24 16.82 -8.63
N CYS A 35 13.57 16.69 -8.70
CA CYS A 35 14.24 15.89 -9.69
C CYS A 35 15.26 14.98 -9.01
N ASP A 36 15.20 13.70 -9.34
CA ASP A 36 16.15 12.70 -8.92
C ASP A 36 16.89 12.22 -10.17
N TYR A 37 18.23 12.10 -10.10
CA TYR A 37 19.02 11.49 -11.18
C TYR A 37 18.89 12.16 -12.56
N GLY A 38 18.55 13.45 -12.60
CA GLY A 38 18.33 14.19 -13.85
C GLY A 38 16.93 14.07 -14.44
N ASP A 39 16.01 13.37 -13.76
CA ASP A 39 14.61 13.23 -14.14
C ASP A 39 13.70 13.93 -13.11
N CYS A 40 12.60 14.52 -13.57
CA CYS A 40 11.65 15.28 -12.76
C CYS A 40 10.23 14.70 -12.91
N PRO A 41 9.95 13.52 -12.32
CA PRO A 41 8.79 12.71 -12.70
C PRO A 41 7.44 13.26 -12.21
N TRP A 42 7.45 14.24 -11.30
CA TRP A 42 6.25 14.68 -10.58
C TRP A 42 5.31 15.56 -11.40
N GLY A 43 5.77 16.25 -12.44
CA GLY A 43 4.88 17.05 -13.31
C GLY A 43 3.91 17.94 -12.51
N GLN A 44 2.60 17.71 -12.61
CA GLN A 44 1.54 18.37 -11.82
C GLN A 44 0.79 17.38 -10.91
N THR A 45 1.40 16.25 -10.52
CA THR A 45 0.70 15.16 -9.82
C THR A 45 0.74 15.25 -8.30
N ASP A 46 1.30 16.33 -7.76
CA ASP A 46 1.40 16.55 -6.31
C ASP A 46 0.07 17.03 -5.70
N ILE A 47 -0.06 16.89 -4.37
CA ILE A 47 -1.29 17.25 -3.65
C ILE A 47 -1.76 18.68 -3.93
N LEU A 48 -0.87 19.63 -4.19
CA LEU A 48 -1.23 21.03 -4.41
C LEU A 48 -1.74 21.29 -5.84
N ASN A 49 -1.28 20.51 -6.82
CA ASN A 49 -1.52 20.79 -8.24
C ASN A 49 -2.37 19.74 -8.98
N LEU A 50 -2.49 18.52 -8.45
CA LEU A 50 -3.21 17.42 -9.10
C LEU A 50 -4.64 17.84 -9.49
N ASP A 51 -5.02 17.61 -10.75
CA ASP A 51 -6.37 17.86 -11.22
C ASP A 51 -7.33 16.80 -10.65
N LEU A 52 -8.00 17.15 -9.55
CA LEU A 52 -8.97 16.29 -8.87
C LEU A 52 -10.28 16.14 -9.65
N SER A 53 -10.50 16.98 -10.67
CA SER A 53 -11.63 16.88 -11.60
C SER A 53 -11.33 15.98 -12.81
N ASN A 54 -10.11 15.47 -12.92
CA ASN A 54 -9.70 14.61 -14.00
C ASN A 54 -10.56 13.33 -14.02
N LYS A 55 -11.28 13.12 -15.13
CA LYS A 55 -12.23 12.01 -15.27
C LYS A 55 -11.57 10.64 -15.10
N ILE A 56 -10.34 10.46 -15.60
CA ILE A 56 -9.60 9.19 -15.48
C ILE A 56 -9.30 8.90 -14.01
N LEU A 57 -8.79 9.90 -13.27
CA LEU A 57 -8.51 9.77 -11.84
C LEU A 57 -9.78 9.46 -11.05
N THR A 58 -10.86 10.21 -11.29
CA THR A 58 -12.16 9.97 -10.62
C THR A 58 -12.68 8.56 -10.90
N ASN A 59 -12.64 8.11 -12.14
CA ASN A 59 -13.10 6.77 -12.53
C ASN A 59 -12.23 5.66 -11.93
N ALA A 60 -10.92 5.86 -11.84
CA ALA A 60 -10.01 4.93 -11.18
C ALA A 60 -10.33 4.80 -9.68
N ILE A 61 -10.50 5.92 -8.98
CA ILE A 61 -10.87 5.93 -7.54
C ILE A 61 -12.21 5.22 -7.32
N LYS A 62 -13.21 5.47 -8.18
CA LYS A 62 -14.51 4.78 -8.13
C LYS A 62 -14.38 3.27 -8.33
N ALA A 63 -13.51 2.82 -9.23
CA ALA A 63 -13.30 1.40 -9.48
C ALA A 63 -12.69 0.66 -8.29
N PHE A 64 -11.85 1.32 -7.48
CA PHE A 64 -11.28 0.73 -6.26
C PHE A 64 -12.25 0.72 -5.06
N ASN A 65 -13.40 1.40 -5.14
CA ASN A 65 -14.29 1.68 -4.01
C ASN A 65 -14.54 0.44 -3.10
N PRO A 66 -14.18 0.48 -1.80
CA PRO A 66 -13.57 1.61 -1.09
C PRO A 66 -12.04 1.70 -1.29
N LEU A 67 -11.53 2.93 -1.48
CA LEU A 67 -10.10 3.23 -1.55
C LEU A 67 -9.71 4.19 -0.42
N ARG A 68 -8.72 3.81 0.39
CA ARG A 68 -8.06 4.75 1.31
C ARG A 68 -6.91 5.43 0.57
N ILE A 69 -6.81 6.75 0.72
CA ILE A 69 -5.72 7.53 0.14
C ILE A 69 -4.97 8.24 1.27
N ARG A 70 -3.66 8.02 1.39
CA ARG A 70 -2.79 8.74 2.33
C ARG A 70 -2.25 10.02 1.68
N LEU A 71 -2.35 11.14 2.38
CA LEU A 71 -1.68 12.39 1.98
C LEU A 71 -0.41 12.52 2.84
N GLY A 72 0.77 12.35 2.26
CA GLY A 72 2.01 12.27 3.03
C GLY A 72 3.27 12.31 2.14
N GLY A 73 4.33 11.64 2.56
CA GLY A 73 5.61 11.62 1.84
C GLY A 73 6.61 12.62 2.40
N SER A 74 7.90 12.51 2.04
CA SER A 74 9.02 13.07 2.82
C SER A 74 8.90 14.55 3.19
N VAL A 75 8.31 15.38 2.34
CA VAL A 75 8.23 16.84 2.59
C VAL A 75 6.98 17.25 3.38
N GLU A 76 6.19 16.31 3.88
CA GLU A 76 5.01 16.62 4.71
C GLU A 76 5.37 17.45 5.96
N ASP A 77 6.53 17.19 6.59
CA ASP A 77 7.07 17.92 7.76
C ASP A 77 7.44 19.40 7.47
N LYS A 78 7.23 19.84 6.23
CA LYS A 78 7.42 21.21 5.76
C LYS A 78 6.12 21.90 5.36
N ILE A 79 4.96 21.29 5.60
CA ILE A 79 3.66 21.85 5.22
C ILE A 79 3.08 22.69 6.35
N VAL A 80 2.65 23.91 6.01
CA VAL A 80 1.90 24.80 6.90
C VAL A 80 0.48 24.97 6.37
N TYR A 81 -0.53 24.86 7.22
CA TYR A 81 -1.92 24.95 6.80
C TYR A 81 -2.45 26.38 6.87
N GLN A 82 -3.11 26.88 5.82
CA GLN A 82 -3.67 28.24 5.80
C GLN A 82 -4.98 28.38 6.60
N PHE A 83 -4.95 28.04 7.89
CA PHE A 83 -6.10 28.05 8.79
C PHE A 83 -5.83 28.83 10.07
N GLY A 84 -6.90 29.30 10.70
CA GLY A 84 -6.83 30.10 11.92
C GLY A 84 -6.05 31.41 11.69
N LYS A 85 -4.99 31.61 12.49
CA LYS A 85 -4.12 32.80 12.43
C LYS A 85 -3.10 32.76 11.30
N GLN A 86 -2.89 31.59 10.67
CA GLN A 86 -1.93 31.44 9.59
C GLN A 86 -2.51 31.98 8.29
N LYS A 87 -2.20 33.24 7.96
CA LYS A 87 -2.66 33.90 6.73
C LYS A 87 -1.69 33.72 5.56
N LYS A 88 -0.39 33.70 5.85
CA LYS A 88 0.67 33.52 4.85
C LYS A 88 0.67 32.07 4.35
N CYS A 89 0.70 31.91 3.04
CA CYS A 89 0.80 30.60 2.40
C CYS A 89 2.03 30.61 1.47
N PRO A 90 3.22 30.23 1.98
CA PRO A 90 4.42 30.17 1.16
C PRO A 90 4.29 29.11 0.07
N HIS A 91 4.96 29.35 -1.06
CA HIS A 91 5.13 28.36 -2.11
C HIS A 91 6.44 27.59 -1.90
N PHE A 92 6.43 26.32 -2.29
CA PHE A 92 7.60 25.46 -2.23
C PHE A 92 8.68 25.97 -3.20
N LYS A 93 9.90 26.15 -2.70
CA LYS A 93 11.05 26.59 -3.49
C LYS A 93 12.28 25.77 -3.11
N ARG A 94 13.18 25.56 -4.07
CA ARG A 94 14.50 25.01 -3.75
C ARG A 94 15.20 25.95 -2.78
N LYS A 95 15.77 25.38 -1.72
CA LYS A 95 16.47 26.09 -0.68
C LYS A 95 17.65 25.25 -0.22
N GLU A 96 18.85 25.76 -0.47
CA GLU A 96 20.08 25.15 0.03
C GLU A 96 20.05 25.06 1.57
N GLY A 97 20.48 23.93 2.11
CA GLY A 97 20.42 23.63 3.55
C GLY A 97 19.01 23.41 4.11
N GLY A 98 17.95 23.47 3.28
CA GLY A 98 16.61 23.02 3.68
C GLY A 98 16.56 21.49 3.74
N LEU A 99 15.71 20.93 4.60
CA LEU A 99 15.41 19.49 4.60
C LEU A 99 14.94 19.10 3.19
N PHE A 100 15.56 18.06 2.63
CA PHE A 100 15.37 17.61 1.25
C PHE A 100 15.65 18.66 0.15
N GLY A 101 16.33 19.76 0.49
CA GLY A 101 16.66 20.83 -0.46
C GLY A 101 15.52 21.80 -0.73
N PHE A 102 14.49 21.85 0.13
CA PHE A 102 13.31 22.68 -0.09
C PHE A 102 12.90 23.55 1.11
N SER A 103 12.20 24.65 0.81
CA SER A 103 11.56 25.51 1.80
C SER A 103 10.23 24.93 2.29
N THR A 104 9.71 25.49 3.39
CA THR A 104 8.31 25.32 3.79
C THR A 104 7.36 25.74 2.66
N THR A 105 6.29 24.98 2.45
CA THR A 105 5.13 25.38 1.63
C THR A 105 3.87 25.36 2.48
N CYS A 106 2.74 25.64 1.85
CA CYS A 106 1.48 25.66 2.52
C CYS A 106 0.38 24.99 1.72
N LEU A 107 -0.55 24.35 2.44
CA LEU A 107 -1.82 23.89 1.91
C LEU A 107 -2.84 25.02 2.03
N PRO A 108 -3.28 25.62 0.91
CA PRO A 108 -4.31 26.65 0.92
C PRO A 108 -5.65 26.09 1.37
N LYS A 109 -6.46 26.92 2.03
CA LYS A 109 -7.82 26.56 2.43
C LYS A 109 -8.65 26.04 1.25
N LYS A 110 -8.62 26.78 0.13
CA LYS A 110 -9.36 26.44 -1.10
C LYS A 110 -9.01 25.03 -1.60
N ARG A 111 -7.72 24.69 -1.61
CA ARG A 111 -7.25 23.38 -2.07
C ARG A 111 -7.75 22.24 -1.17
N TRP A 112 -7.82 22.48 0.14
CA TRP A 112 -8.41 21.51 1.08
C TRP A 112 -9.92 21.32 0.90
N ASP A 113 -10.63 22.35 0.43
CA ASP A 113 -12.06 22.26 0.14
C ASP A 113 -12.32 21.48 -1.16
N GLU A 114 -11.43 21.59 -2.17
CA GLU A 114 -11.52 20.90 -3.46
C GLU A 114 -11.40 19.37 -3.38
N SER A 115 -10.69 18.82 -2.40
CA SER A 115 -10.42 17.39 -2.38
C SER A 115 -11.59 16.59 -1.82
N GLU A 116 -12.28 15.77 -2.60
CA GLU A 116 -13.22 14.78 -2.01
C GLU A 116 -12.49 13.71 -1.18
N ILE A 117 -11.18 13.62 -1.40
CA ILE A 117 -10.23 12.75 -0.74
C ILE A 117 -9.58 13.55 0.39
N LYS A 118 -9.96 13.27 1.63
CA LYS A 118 -9.41 13.96 2.80
C LYS A 118 -8.99 12.94 3.81
N PHE A 119 -7.70 12.72 3.89
CA PHE A 119 -7.13 11.96 4.98
C PHE A 119 -5.77 12.59 5.29
N TRP A 120 -5.34 12.53 6.54
CA TRP A 120 -3.99 12.89 6.97
C TRP A 120 -3.72 14.39 7.03
N VAL A 121 -3.56 14.86 8.27
CA VAL A 121 -3.13 16.21 8.62
C VAL A 121 -2.04 16.03 9.68
N GLN A 122 -0.85 16.47 9.32
CA GLN A 122 0.31 16.46 10.17
C GLN A 122 0.22 17.53 11.27
N CYS A 123 0.96 17.32 12.35
CA CYS A 123 1.16 18.26 13.46
C CYS A 123 2.64 18.66 13.67
N SER A 124 3.49 18.88 12.67
CA SER A 124 4.91 19.23 12.93
C SER A 124 5.35 20.55 12.29
N HIS A 125 5.52 21.57 13.12
CA HIS A 125 6.59 22.54 12.91
C HIS A 125 7.51 22.42 14.13
N ARG A 126 8.71 21.85 13.95
CA ARG A 126 9.73 21.78 15.01
C ARG A 126 10.89 22.71 14.68
N LYS A 127 11.59 23.18 15.72
CA LYS A 127 12.85 23.91 15.53
C LYS A 127 13.92 22.91 15.12
N GLU A 128 14.44 23.09 13.92
CA GLU A 128 15.50 22.27 13.34
C GLU A 128 16.83 22.55 14.06
N LYS A 129 17.54 21.51 14.51
CA LYS A 129 18.96 21.57 14.83
C LYS A 129 19.71 20.66 13.86
N LEU A 130 20.58 21.26 13.06
CA LEU A 130 21.41 20.54 12.09
C LEU A 130 22.51 19.76 12.82
N HIS A 131 22.68 18.48 12.46
CA HIS A 131 23.81 17.66 12.89
C HIS A 131 24.32 16.85 11.68
N GLY A 132 25.26 17.42 10.92
CA GLY A 132 25.75 16.80 9.68
C GLY A 132 24.69 16.76 8.58
N ARG A 133 24.49 15.59 7.94
CA ARG A 133 23.48 15.38 6.87
C ARG A 133 22.07 15.09 7.39
N GLN A 134 21.90 14.88 8.70
CA GLN A 134 20.60 14.62 9.32
C GLN A 134 20.17 15.79 10.22
N VAL A 135 18.87 16.03 10.29
CA VAL A 135 18.26 17.02 11.18
C VAL A 135 17.67 16.31 12.40
N GLU A 136 18.15 16.66 13.60
CA GLU A 136 17.52 16.20 14.82
C GLU A 136 16.41 17.18 15.21
N LEU A 137 15.17 16.70 15.23
CA LEU A 137 14.00 17.52 15.52
C LEU A 137 13.74 17.61 17.03
N GLY A 138 14.49 18.49 17.68
CA GLY A 138 14.29 18.87 19.08
C GLY A 138 13.08 19.80 19.30
N GLY A 139 12.61 19.89 20.56
CA GLY A 139 11.55 20.83 20.98
C GLY A 139 10.15 20.23 21.11
N LYS A 140 9.20 21.01 21.63
CA LYS A 140 7.79 20.60 21.82
C LYS A 140 7.03 20.65 20.49
N LEU A 141 6.16 19.67 20.28
CA LEU A 141 5.27 19.63 19.13
C LEU A 141 4.37 20.88 19.09
N GLU A 142 4.47 21.70 18.03
CA GLU A 142 3.61 22.86 17.82
C GLU A 142 2.30 22.45 17.12
N SER A 143 1.29 22.07 17.90
CA SER A 143 0.03 21.53 17.35
C SER A 143 -0.99 22.58 16.90
N LYS A 144 -0.75 23.89 17.11
CA LYS A 144 -1.77 24.94 16.88
C LYS A 144 -2.26 25.02 15.42
N ASN A 145 -1.33 24.88 14.47
CA ASN A 145 -1.65 24.97 13.04
C ASN A 145 -2.52 23.79 12.60
N ALA A 146 -2.14 22.58 12.99
CA ALA A 146 -2.89 21.36 12.73
C ALA A 146 -4.26 21.34 13.42
N ILE A 147 -4.35 21.74 14.69
CA ILE A 147 -5.64 21.90 15.40
C ILE A 147 -6.57 22.84 14.64
N SER A 148 -6.03 23.91 14.03
CA SER A 148 -6.84 24.85 13.25
C SER A 148 -7.41 24.21 11.99
N LEU A 149 -6.63 23.37 11.30
CA LEU A 149 -7.10 22.56 10.18
C LEU A 149 -8.13 21.52 10.65
N MET A 150 -7.86 20.74 11.69
CA MET A 150 -8.80 19.75 12.23
C MET A 150 -10.15 20.38 12.60
N LYS A 151 -10.16 21.52 13.30
CA LYS A 151 -11.38 22.26 13.64
C LYS A 151 -12.15 22.71 12.41
N TYR A 152 -11.46 23.20 11.39
CA TYR A 152 -12.09 23.60 10.14
C TYR A 152 -12.68 22.39 9.39
N THR A 153 -11.94 21.30 9.30
CA THR A 153 -12.40 20.04 8.70
C THR A 153 -13.69 19.54 9.37
N ILE A 154 -13.74 19.58 10.71
CA ILE A 154 -14.95 19.24 11.48
C ILE A 154 -16.10 20.20 11.14
N SER A 155 -15.84 21.51 11.09
CA SER A 155 -16.89 22.50 10.84
C SER A 155 -17.50 22.42 9.44
N GLN A 156 -16.76 21.89 8.47
CA GLN A 156 -17.28 21.61 7.13
C GLN A 156 -17.98 20.24 7.03
N GLY A 157 -17.98 19.43 8.09
CA GLY A 157 -18.55 18.09 8.07
C GLY A 157 -17.74 17.07 7.26
N TYR A 158 -16.46 17.39 6.96
CA TYR A 158 -15.58 16.49 6.23
C TYR A 158 -15.21 15.27 7.09
N LYS A 159 -15.25 14.08 6.49
CA LYS A 159 -14.89 12.83 7.16
C LYS A 159 -13.39 12.55 7.01
N ILE A 160 -12.74 12.21 8.12
CA ILE A 160 -11.34 11.77 8.17
C ILE A 160 -11.31 10.36 8.77
N ASP A 161 -10.70 9.40 8.06
CA ASP A 161 -10.46 8.03 8.56
C ASP A 161 -9.39 8.02 9.65
N SER A 162 -8.27 8.73 9.43
CA SER A 162 -7.11 8.69 10.32
C SER A 162 -6.23 9.94 10.25
N TYR A 163 -5.48 10.18 11.33
CA TYR A 163 -4.36 11.13 11.43
C TYR A 163 -3.06 10.38 11.71
N GLU A 164 -1.96 10.80 11.10
CA GLU A 164 -0.59 10.33 11.36
C GLU A 164 0.30 11.48 11.82
N LEU A 165 1.42 11.16 12.46
CA LEU A 165 2.35 12.13 12.99
C LEU A 165 3.73 12.02 12.32
N GLY A 166 3.98 12.86 11.32
CA GLY A 166 5.30 12.98 10.68
C GLY A 166 5.59 11.82 9.73
N ASN A 167 6.63 12.00 8.91
CA ASN A 167 7.04 11.02 7.90
C ASN A 167 8.52 10.68 8.06
N GLU A 168 8.81 9.40 8.14
CA GLU A 168 10.15 8.81 8.16
C GLU A 168 11.05 9.39 9.25
N LEU A 169 10.45 9.68 10.42
CA LEU A 169 11.14 10.21 11.60
C LEU A 169 11.66 9.12 12.55
N CYS A 170 11.26 7.86 12.33
CA CYS A 170 11.62 6.73 13.18
C CYS A 170 12.90 6.02 12.74
N ALA A 171 13.49 5.25 13.65
CA ALA A 171 14.73 4.51 13.46
C ALA A 171 15.86 5.41 12.93
N GLU A 172 16.50 5.04 11.82
CA GLU A 172 17.57 5.83 11.20
C GLU A 172 17.09 7.19 10.68
N GLY A 173 15.80 7.29 10.33
CA GLY A 173 15.18 8.48 9.76
C GLY A 173 15.67 8.82 8.35
N ILE A 174 14.81 9.47 7.56
CA ILE A 174 15.17 9.97 6.22
C ILE A 174 15.21 11.50 6.29
N GLY A 175 16.42 12.06 6.20
CA GLY A 175 16.66 13.51 6.34
C GLY A 175 16.49 14.06 7.76
N ALA A 176 15.50 13.59 8.52
CA ALA A 176 15.23 13.98 9.90
C ALA A 176 14.91 12.75 10.77
N ARG A 177 15.15 12.88 12.09
CA ARG A 177 14.84 11.83 13.07
C ARG A 177 14.31 12.40 14.38
N VAL A 178 13.50 11.61 15.07
CA VAL A 178 12.99 11.88 16.42
C VAL A 178 13.28 10.67 17.31
N ASP A 179 13.72 10.93 18.55
CA ASP A 179 13.86 9.88 19.56
C ASP A 179 12.52 9.15 19.81
N SER A 180 12.57 7.84 19.98
CA SER A 180 11.42 6.96 20.20
C SER A 180 10.54 7.36 21.40
N VAL A 181 11.15 7.70 22.53
CA VAL A 181 10.43 8.09 23.76
C VAL A 181 9.79 9.47 23.58
N ARG A 182 10.48 10.37 22.88
CA ARG A 182 9.91 11.66 22.50
C ARG A 182 8.71 11.50 21.56
N TYR A 183 8.87 10.71 20.51
CA TYR A 183 7.78 10.44 19.56
C TYR A 183 6.56 9.85 20.26
N ALA A 184 6.75 8.92 21.21
CA ALA A 184 5.66 8.37 22.05
C ALA A 184 4.87 9.46 22.80
N LYS A 185 5.56 10.46 23.38
CA LYS A 185 4.90 11.61 24.03
C LYS A 185 4.13 12.47 23.03
N ASP A 186 4.67 12.64 21.83
CA ASP A 186 4.10 13.49 20.80
C ASP A 186 2.84 12.87 20.17
N ILE A 187 2.85 11.58 19.88
CA ILE A 187 1.66 10.87 19.38
C ILE A 187 0.59 10.71 20.45
N THR A 188 0.99 10.57 21.72
CA THR A 188 0.04 10.63 22.86
C THR A 188 -0.66 11.98 22.92
N ARG A 189 0.07 13.07 22.64
CA ARG A 189 -0.54 14.41 22.55
C ARG A 189 -1.50 14.52 21.36
N LEU A 190 -1.16 13.94 20.21
CA LEU A 190 -2.06 13.87 19.06
C LEU A 190 -3.35 13.11 19.40
N ARG A 191 -3.26 11.93 20.03
CA ARG A 191 -4.43 11.18 20.51
C ARG A 191 -5.33 12.03 21.40
N HIS A 192 -4.76 12.74 22.37
CA HIS A 192 -5.55 13.59 23.25
C HIS A 192 -6.28 14.70 22.46
N ILE A 193 -5.62 15.33 21.48
CA ILE A 193 -6.24 16.33 20.61
C ILE A 193 -7.39 15.72 19.80
N VAL A 194 -7.18 14.54 19.20
CA VAL A 194 -8.22 13.82 18.45
C VAL A 194 -9.43 13.51 19.35
N ASN A 195 -9.21 12.98 20.55
CA ASN A 195 -10.28 12.68 21.50
C ASN A 195 -11.07 13.93 21.92
N LEU A 196 -10.38 15.06 22.11
CA LEU A 196 -11.01 16.34 22.46
C LEU A 196 -11.85 16.92 21.32
N LEU A 197 -11.36 16.85 20.09
CA LEU A 197 -12.04 17.43 18.93
C LEU A 197 -13.16 16.53 18.40
N TYR A 198 -13.04 15.21 18.61
CA TYR A 198 -14.01 14.19 18.20
C TYR A 198 -14.53 13.43 19.43
N PRO A 199 -15.47 14.01 20.20
CA PRO A 199 -15.98 13.40 21.43
C PRO A 199 -16.80 12.12 21.16
N ASP A 200 -17.47 12.03 20.01
CA ASP A 200 -18.18 10.83 19.57
C ASP A 200 -17.19 9.74 19.11
N ALA A 201 -17.05 8.69 19.91
CA ALA A 201 -16.13 7.59 19.63
C ALA A 201 -16.47 6.82 18.33
N SER A 202 -17.73 6.81 17.90
CA SER A 202 -18.16 6.09 16.69
C SER A 202 -17.71 6.76 15.39
N ARG A 203 -17.41 8.07 15.45
CA ARG A 203 -16.97 8.89 14.32
C ARG A 203 -15.56 9.42 14.49
N ARG A 204 -14.85 8.98 15.54
CA ARG A 204 -13.53 9.47 15.88
C ARG A 204 -12.50 8.90 14.89
N PRO A 205 -11.69 9.75 14.24
CA PRO A 205 -10.62 9.29 13.36
C PRO A 205 -9.58 8.49 14.14
N LYS A 206 -8.95 7.54 13.46
CA LYS A 206 -7.84 6.75 14.02
C LYS A 206 -6.59 7.60 14.19
N VAL A 207 -5.71 7.19 15.10
CA VAL A 207 -4.34 7.71 15.21
C VAL A 207 -3.37 6.63 14.79
N LEU A 208 -2.59 6.94 13.76
CA LEU A 208 -1.61 6.06 13.15
C LEU A 208 -0.20 6.64 13.35
N GLY A 209 0.79 5.78 13.30
CA GLY A 209 2.22 6.12 13.37
C GLY A 209 3.00 4.81 13.29
N LEU A 210 4.20 4.76 12.77
CA LEU A 210 5.23 5.78 12.89
C LEU A 210 5.57 6.47 11.56
N GLY A 211 5.04 5.93 10.46
CA GLY A 211 5.21 6.48 9.11
C GLY A 211 6.64 6.40 8.58
N GLY A 212 7.41 5.35 8.91
CA GLY A 212 8.79 5.20 8.43
C GLY A 212 9.30 3.77 8.41
N PHE A 213 10.61 3.57 8.30
CA PHE A 213 11.22 2.24 8.17
C PHE A 213 11.36 1.53 9.50
N TYR A 214 11.22 0.19 9.48
CA TYR A 214 11.35 -0.63 10.66
C TYR A 214 12.80 -0.64 11.17
N GLY A 215 12.99 -0.26 12.43
CA GLY A 215 14.22 -0.46 13.19
C GLY A 215 13.87 -1.03 14.55
N LYS A 216 14.38 -2.23 14.86
CA LYS A 216 13.92 -3.06 15.98
C LYS A 216 13.98 -2.32 17.32
N GLU A 217 15.13 -1.74 17.64
CA GLU A 217 15.39 -1.07 18.92
C GLU A 217 14.50 0.17 19.07
N TRP A 218 14.36 0.94 17.99
CA TRP A 218 13.52 2.15 17.98
C TRP A 218 12.04 1.77 18.16
N PHE A 219 11.53 0.80 17.40
CA PHE A 219 10.14 0.34 17.48
C PHE A 219 9.84 -0.22 18.86
N GLN A 220 10.68 -1.11 19.39
CA GLN A 220 10.49 -1.67 20.73
C GLN A 220 10.49 -0.57 21.79
N SER A 221 11.45 0.36 21.75
CA SER A 221 11.49 1.49 22.69
C SER A 221 10.24 2.37 22.59
N PHE A 222 9.78 2.69 21.38
CA PHE A 222 8.54 3.45 21.19
C PHE A 222 7.32 2.71 21.77
N LEU A 223 7.15 1.43 21.42
CA LEU A 223 5.99 0.64 21.83
C LEU A 223 5.97 0.40 23.35
N LEU A 224 7.13 0.33 24.00
CA LEU A 224 7.25 0.29 25.46
C LEU A 224 6.85 1.61 26.15
N ASN A 225 7.00 2.75 25.45
CA ASN A 225 6.77 4.07 26.01
C ASN A 225 5.43 4.70 25.61
N VAL A 226 4.69 4.06 24.71
CA VAL A 226 3.37 4.53 24.26
C VAL A 226 2.26 3.83 25.05
N ALA A 227 1.34 4.61 25.63
CA ALA A 227 0.29 4.06 26.47
C ALA A 227 -0.76 3.27 25.66
N PRO A 228 -1.47 2.31 26.29
CA PRO A 228 -2.56 1.59 25.66
C PRO A 228 -3.63 2.47 25.03
N GLY A 229 -4.06 2.10 23.81
CA GLY A 229 -5.08 2.84 23.05
C GLY A 229 -4.64 4.16 22.43
N VAL A 230 -3.35 4.54 22.54
CA VAL A 230 -2.86 5.77 21.89
C VAL A 230 -2.79 5.62 20.37
N VAL A 231 -2.29 4.49 19.87
CA VAL A 231 -2.21 4.18 18.43
C VAL A 231 -3.21 3.08 18.06
N ASP A 232 -3.94 3.27 16.97
CA ASP A 232 -4.87 2.27 16.40
C ASP A 232 -4.19 1.37 15.36
N GLY A 233 -3.09 1.86 14.76
CA GLY A 233 -2.32 1.11 13.78
C GLY A 233 -0.86 1.56 13.77
N VAL A 234 0.05 0.59 13.71
CA VAL A 234 1.49 0.81 13.65
C VAL A 234 1.94 0.78 12.19
N THR A 235 2.14 1.95 11.60
CA THR A 235 2.52 2.13 10.19
C THR A 235 4.03 2.03 10.00
N HIS A 236 4.44 1.36 8.92
CA HIS A 236 5.81 1.38 8.40
C HIS A 236 5.83 1.51 6.88
N HIS A 237 6.99 1.85 6.32
CA HIS A 237 7.23 2.06 4.89
C HIS A 237 8.03 0.91 4.29
N ILE A 238 7.80 0.60 3.00
CA ILE A 238 8.48 -0.48 2.28
C ILE A 238 8.93 -0.03 0.89
N TYR A 239 10.24 -0.17 0.63
CA TYR A 239 10.87 -0.03 -0.68
C TYR A 239 11.93 -1.11 -0.84
N ASN A 240 11.55 -2.28 -1.34
CA ASN A 240 12.37 -3.49 -1.29
C ASN A 240 13.42 -3.59 -2.40
N LEU A 241 13.28 -2.88 -3.52
CA LEU A 241 14.21 -2.99 -4.65
C LEU A 241 15.44 -2.07 -4.55
N GLY A 242 15.33 -0.97 -3.80
CA GLY A 242 16.39 0.03 -3.64
C GLY A 242 16.12 1.34 -4.38
N ALA A 243 17.18 2.04 -4.79
CA ALA A 243 17.09 3.34 -5.45
C ALA A 243 16.56 3.23 -6.89
N GLY A 244 15.70 4.15 -7.31
CA GLY A 244 15.19 4.21 -8.69
C GLY A 244 16.24 4.29 -9.80
N VAL A 245 17.45 4.78 -9.50
CA VAL A 245 18.60 4.86 -10.43
C VAL A 245 19.36 3.56 -10.61
N ASP A 246 19.12 2.58 -9.75
CA ASP A 246 19.87 1.34 -9.76
C ASP A 246 19.58 0.56 -11.06
N LYS A 247 20.64 0.28 -11.82
CA LYS A 247 20.57 -0.40 -13.12
C LYS A 247 20.17 -1.87 -12.98
N ASP A 248 20.38 -2.46 -11.81
CA ASP A 248 20.05 -3.86 -11.54
C ASP A 248 18.62 -4.07 -11.04
N LEU A 249 17.80 -3.02 -10.97
CA LEU A 249 16.39 -3.13 -10.53
C LEU A 249 15.60 -4.16 -11.34
N ILE A 250 15.82 -4.22 -12.66
CA ILE A 250 15.14 -5.17 -13.54
C ILE A 250 15.51 -6.62 -13.20
N ASN A 251 16.73 -6.87 -12.73
CA ASN A 251 17.17 -8.19 -12.31
C ASN A 251 16.61 -8.53 -10.92
N LYS A 252 16.67 -7.57 -9.98
CA LYS A 252 16.17 -7.73 -8.61
C LYS A 252 14.68 -8.04 -8.54
N ILE A 253 13.87 -7.41 -9.38
CA ILE A 253 12.41 -7.61 -9.40
C ILE A 253 12.01 -8.96 -10.00
N GLN A 254 12.87 -9.57 -10.80
CA GLN A 254 12.68 -10.92 -11.36
C GLN A 254 13.25 -12.02 -10.45
N ASP A 255 14.02 -11.67 -9.42
CA ASP A 255 14.60 -12.64 -8.48
C ASP A 255 13.61 -12.93 -7.32
N PRO A 256 13.01 -14.13 -7.28
CA PRO A 256 12.06 -14.49 -6.22
C PRO A 256 12.73 -14.58 -4.85
N TYR A 257 14.03 -14.85 -4.74
CA TYR A 257 14.73 -14.87 -3.46
C TYR A 257 14.94 -13.44 -2.95
N PHE A 258 15.34 -12.52 -3.82
CA PHE A 258 15.46 -11.10 -3.48
C PHE A 258 14.12 -10.54 -2.98
N LEU A 259 13.03 -10.77 -3.73
CA LEU A 259 11.69 -10.32 -3.33
C LEU A 259 11.21 -10.92 -2.00
N SER A 260 11.70 -12.11 -1.62
CA SER A 260 11.30 -12.78 -0.37
C SER A 260 11.98 -12.22 0.89
N GLN A 261 13.06 -11.45 0.75
CA GLN A 261 13.81 -10.91 1.89
C GLN A 261 12.96 -9.98 2.77
N VAL A 262 11.98 -9.29 2.18
CA VAL A 262 11.06 -8.39 2.91
C VAL A 262 10.15 -9.12 3.90
N ALA A 263 9.96 -10.44 3.75
CA ALA A 263 9.07 -11.21 4.61
C ALA A 263 9.49 -11.14 6.09
N GLU A 264 10.79 -11.10 6.39
CA GLU A 264 11.29 -11.00 7.76
C GLU A 264 10.97 -9.63 8.38
N THR A 265 10.97 -8.55 7.59
CA THR A 265 10.52 -7.23 8.05
C THR A 265 9.04 -7.27 8.44
N PHE A 266 8.17 -7.83 7.60
CA PHE A 266 6.74 -7.95 7.91
C PHE A 266 6.50 -8.80 9.15
N LYS A 267 7.21 -9.93 9.29
CA LYS A 267 7.14 -10.81 10.46
C LYS A 267 7.60 -10.08 11.73
N SER A 268 8.71 -9.36 11.65
CA SER A 268 9.27 -8.60 12.77
C SER A 268 8.33 -7.48 13.23
N VAL A 269 7.75 -6.70 12.31
CA VAL A 269 6.75 -5.68 12.65
C VAL A 269 5.51 -6.33 13.28
N ALA A 270 4.99 -7.40 12.66
CA ALA A 270 3.81 -8.09 13.19
C ALA A 270 4.05 -8.66 14.60
N GLN A 271 5.23 -9.22 14.86
CA GLN A 271 5.62 -9.71 16.17
C GLN A 271 5.73 -8.57 17.20
N ALA A 272 6.40 -7.48 16.86
CA ALA A 272 6.53 -6.32 17.74
C ALA A 272 5.16 -5.73 18.09
N VAL A 273 4.27 -5.56 17.11
CA VAL A 273 2.91 -5.05 17.36
C VAL A 273 2.13 -6.01 18.25
N LYS A 274 2.19 -7.32 17.98
CA LYS A 274 1.51 -8.35 18.78
C LYS A 274 1.98 -8.37 20.24
N GLU A 275 3.28 -8.19 20.47
CA GLU A 275 3.90 -8.26 21.79
C GLU A 275 3.64 -7.00 22.63
N PHE A 276 3.85 -5.82 22.05
CA PHE A 276 3.84 -4.57 22.83
C PHE A 276 2.53 -3.78 22.71
N THR A 277 1.75 -3.96 21.64
CA THR A 277 0.51 -3.20 21.38
C THR A 277 -0.59 -4.06 20.76
N PRO A 278 -1.08 -5.11 21.46
CA PRO A 278 -2.00 -6.11 20.89
C PRO A 278 -3.38 -5.57 20.46
N TRP A 279 -3.73 -4.33 20.84
CA TRP A 279 -4.96 -3.64 20.38
C TRP A 279 -4.79 -2.91 19.04
N ALA A 280 -3.56 -2.75 18.54
CA ALA A 280 -3.25 -2.13 17.26
C ALA A 280 -2.93 -3.18 16.20
N ALA A 281 -2.94 -2.78 14.93
CA ALA A 281 -2.55 -3.64 13.81
C ALA A 281 -1.32 -3.09 13.06
N PRO A 282 -0.45 -3.96 12.50
CA PRO A 282 0.65 -3.53 11.65
C PRO A 282 0.14 -3.10 10.27
N TRP A 283 0.52 -1.90 9.82
CA TRP A 283 0.07 -1.32 8.56
C TRP A 283 1.26 -0.94 7.70
N VAL A 284 1.11 -1.06 6.38
CA VAL A 284 2.04 -0.45 5.42
C VAL A 284 1.45 0.90 5.03
N GLY A 285 2.06 1.98 5.51
CA GLY A 285 1.57 3.35 5.30
C GLY A 285 1.98 3.95 3.95
N GLU A 286 3.14 3.52 3.45
CA GLU A 286 3.72 3.93 2.17
C GLU A 286 4.51 2.77 1.60
N ALA A 287 4.35 2.50 0.30
CA ALA A 287 5.11 1.46 -0.36
C ALA A 287 5.33 1.74 -1.84
N GLY A 288 6.47 1.26 -2.32
CA GLY A 288 6.81 1.18 -3.73
C GLY A 288 7.85 0.09 -3.96
N GLY A 289 8.14 -0.22 -5.22
CA GLY A 289 9.26 -1.12 -5.53
C GLY A 289 10.60 -0.45 -5.23
N ALA A 290 10.83 0.72 -5.83
CA ALA A 290 12.05 1.50 -5.67
C ALA A 290 11.75 2.91 -5.10
N TYR A 291 12.63 3.40 -4.22
CA TYR A 291 12.53 4.75 -3.65
C TYR A 291 13.08 5.81 -4.62
N ASN A 292 12.96 7.10 -4.26
CA ASN A 292 13.28 8.25 -5.11
C ASN A 292 12.45 8.29 -6.40
N SER A 293 11.12 8.22 -6.22
CA SER A 293 10.12 8.30 -7.29
C SER A 293 10.07 7.09 -8.24
N GLY A 294 10.77 6.01 -7.90
CA GLY A 294 10.81 4.79 -8.70
C GLY A 294 11.81 4.86 -9.85
N SER A 295 11.85 3.78 -10.65
CA SER A 295 12.70 3.68 -11.83
C SER A 295 11.92 3.97 -13.10
N LYS A 296 12.51 4.79 -13.96
CA LYS A 296 12.00 5.13 -15.28
C LYS A 296 11.84 3.92 -16.22
N ASP A 297 12.49 2.79 -15.94
CA ASP A 297 12.49 1.61 -16.83
C ASP A 297 11.71 0.42 -16.22
N VAL A 298 11.35 0.49 -14.94
CA VAL A 298 10.77 -0.64 -14.18
C VAL A 298 9.46 -0.26 -13.49
N SER A 299 9.38 0.87 -12.78
CA SER A 299 8.28 1.11 -11.83
C SER A 299 6.92 1.40 -12.46
N HIS A 300 6.87 1.68 -13.76
CA HIS A 300 5.64 1.98 -14.51
C HIS A 300 5.23 0.86 -15.48
N THR A 301 5.94 -0.28 -15.47
CA THR A 301 5.76 -1.37 -16.44
C THR A 301 5.15 -2.62 -15.80
N PHE A 302 4.78 -3.61 -16.62
CA PHE A 302 4.14 -4.86 -16.18
C PHE A 302 4.94 -5.57 -15.08
N VAL A 303 6.27 -5.65 -15.21
CA VAL A 303 7.14 -6.36 -14.26
C VAL A 303 7.03 -5.81 -12.83
N ASN A 304 6.62 -4.54 -12.66
CA ASN A 304 6.36 -3.96 -11.34
C ASN A 304 5.26 -4.70 -10.56
N GLY A 305 4.37 -5.43 -11.26
CA GLY A 305 3.34 -6.27 -10.66
C GLY A 305 3.89 -7.42 -9.82
N PHE A 306 5.11 -7.90 -10.09
CA PHE A 306 5.72 -9.00 -9.33
C PHE A 306 6.10 -8.59 -7.89
N CYS A 307 6.39 -7.31 -7.68
CA CYS A 307 6.83 -6.77 -6.40
C CYS A 307 5.73 -6.73 -5.32
N LYS A 308 4.44 -6.75 -5.71
CA LYS A 308 3.32 -6.38 -4.82
C LYS A 308 2.62 -7.53 -4.09
N VAL A 309 3.19 -8.73 -4.06
CA VAL A 309 2.49 -9.90 -3.51
C VAL A 309 3.45 -10.79 -2.70
N LEU A 310 3.01 -11.26 -1.52
CA LEU A 310 3.87 -11.90 -0.51
C LEU A 310 4.21 -13.39 -0.74
N SER A 311 3.82 -14.39 0.04
CA SER A 311 3.96 -15.80 -0.43
C SER A 311 2.99 -16.73 0.30
N VAL A 312 2.62 -17.85 -0.32
CA VAL A 312 2.08 -19.06 0.32
C VAL A 312 3.01 -20.22 0.01
N SER A 313 3.19 -21.14 0.96
CA SER A 313 4.00 -22.35 0.79
C SER A 313 3.40 -23.29 -0.26
N HIS A 314 4.18 -23.63 -1.28
CA HIS A 314 3.97 -24.79 -2.15
C HIS A 314 5.31 -25.51 -2.32
N GLU A 315 5.29 -26.82 -2.56
CA GLU A 315 6.51 -27.64 -2.73
C GLU A 315 7.11 -27.53 -4.14
N GLY A 316 7.00 -26.37 -4.81
CA GLY A 316 7.39 -26.18 -6.20
C GLY A 316 8.43 -25.08 -6.42
N SER A 317 8.65 -24.74 -7.70
CA SER A 317 9.63 -23.72 -8.11
C SER A 317 9.39 -22.36 -7.45
N PRO A 318 10.43 -21.68 -6.92
CA PRO A 318 10.29 -20.36 -6.28
C PRO A 318 9.82 -19.26 -7.24
N PHE A 319 9.85 -19.53 -8.55
CA PHE A 319 9.36 -18.64 -9.60
C PHE A 319 7.85 -18.69 -9.79
N LEU A 320 7.15 -19.67 -9.22
CA LEU A 320 5.69 -19.64 -9.11
C LEU A 320 5.33 -19.17 -7.71
N ARG A 321 4.45 -18.18 -7.58
CA ARG A 321 3.91 -17.75 -6.28
C ARG A 321 2.40 -17.89 -6.30
N ALA A 322 1.83 -18.37 -5.20
CA ALA A 322 0.39 -18.59 -5.06
C ALA A 322 -0.17 -17.90 -3.81
N TYR A 323 -1.43 -17.50 -3.86
CA TYR A 323 -2.21 -16.92 -2.76
C TYR A 323 -3.66 -17.31 -2.88
N ALA A 324 -4.35 -17.47 -1.77
CA ALA A 324 -5.78 -17.76 -1.76
C ALA A 324 -6.49 -16.86 -0.74
N HIS A 325 -7.64 -16.33 -1.14
CA HIS A 325 -8.53 -15.54 -0.30
C HIS A 325 -9.97 -15.99 -0.53
N CYS A 326 -10.82 -15.81 0.48
CA CYS A 326 -12.26 -15.89 0.27
C CYS A 326 -12.70 -14.80 -0.72
N SER A 327 -13.62 -15.14 -1.61
CA SER A 327 -14.06 -14.23 -2.66
C SER A 327 -14.83 -13.05 -2.09
N LYS A 328 -14.50 -11.84 -2.54
CA LYS A 328 -15.20 -10.64 -2.08
C LYS A 328 -16.63 -10.61 -2.66
N ASN A 329 -17.64 -10.44 -1.81
CA ASN A 329 -19.05 -10.27 -2.18
C ASN A 329 -19.71 -11.43 -2.95
N ARG A 330 -19.08 -12.60 -3.04
CA ARG A 330 -19.66 -13.81 -3.62
C ARG A 330 -19.09 -15.05 -2.96
N PRO A 331 -19.78 -16.20 -3.00
CA PRO A 331 -19.23 -17.46 -2.50
C PRO A 331 -17.93 -17.88 -3.22
N GLY A 332 -17.21 -18.82 -2.60
CA GLY A 332 -16.04 -19.47 -3.20
C GLY A 332 -14.71 -18.79 -2.87
N VAL A 333 -13.67 -19.24 -3.55
CA VAL A 333 -12.28 -18.83 -3.32
C VAL A 333 -11.72 -18.11 -4.53
N THR A 334 -10.93 -17.07 -4.30
CA THR A 334 -10.08 -16.43 -5.29
C THR A 334 -8.63 -16.82 -5.06
N VAL A 335 -7.98 -17.35 -6.10
CA VAL A 335 -6.56 -17.70 -6.10
C VAL A 335 -5.81 -16.72 -7.00
N LEU A 336 -4.67 -16.21 -6.53
CA LEU A 336 -3.73 -15.41 -7.30
C LEU A 336 -2.47 -16.23 -7.54
N LEU A 337 -2.07 -16.38 -8.80
CA LEU A 337 -0.83 -17.01 -9.22
C LEU A 337 0.07 -15.98 -9.91
N ILE A 338 1.37 -16.04 -9.66
CA ILE A 338 2.37 -15.21 -10.34
C ILE A 338 3.46 -16.13 -10.83
N ASN A 339 3.61 -16.22 -12.15
CA ASN A 339 4.73 -16.91 -12.78
C ASN A 339 5.79 -15.86 -13.15
N MET A 340 6.89 -15.88 -12.42
CA MET A 340 8.07 -15.04 -12.63
C MET A 340 9.15 -15.73 -13.49
N SER A 341 8.90 -16.96 -13.95
CA SER A 341 9.80 -17.64 -14.88
C SER A 341 9.61 -17.06 -16.28
N ASN A 342 10.71 -16.78 -16.97
CA ASN A 342 10.72 -16.31 -18.35
C ASN A 342 10.66 -17.43 -19.41
N SER A 343 10.65 -18.70 -18.98
CA SER A 343 10.81 -19.85 -19.89
C SER A 343 9.99 -21.09 -19.50
N THR A 344 9.48 -21.13 -18.28
CA THR A 344 8.71 -22.27 -17.76
C THR A 344 7.24 -21.92 -17.69
N THR A 345 6.42 -22.77 -18.30
CA THR A 345 4.97 -22.78 -18.09
C THR A 345 4.66 -23.71 -16.93
N PHE A 346 3.79 -23.31 -16.02
CA PHE A 346 3.30 -24.21 -14.97
C PHE A 346 1.89 -24.69 -15.30
N ASN A 347 1.66 -26.00 -15.15
CA ASN A 347 0.33 -26.61 -15.25
C ASN A 347 -0.15 -26.90 -13.82
N ILE A 348 -1.06 -26.09 -13.31
CA ILE A 348 -1.47 -26.16 -11.92
C ILE A 348 -2.77 -26.95 -11.77
N SER A 349 -2.72 -28.02 -10.97
CA SER A 349 -3.91 -28.72 -10.47
C SER A 349 -4.32 -28.14 -9.12
N LEU A 350 -5.53 -27.60 -9.04
CA LEU A 350 -6.05 -26.95 -7.84
C LEU A 350 -6.91 -27.92 -7.03
N VAL A 351 -6.57 -28.16 -5.76
CA VAL A 351 -7.30 -29.06 -4.85
C VAL A 351 -7.48 -28.41 -3.47
N ASP A 352 -8.47 -28.86 -2.71
CA ASP A 352 -8.63 -28.51 -1.29
C ASP A 352 -8.11 -29.60 -0.34
N ASP A 353 -7.83 -29.20 0.89
CA ASP A 353 -7.32 -30.06 1.97
C ASP A 353 -8.38 -31.00 2.60
N MET A 354 -9.65 -30.84 2.22
CA MET A 354 -10.76 -31.67 2.70
C MET A 354 -11.19 -32.76 1.71
N ASN A 355 -10.57 -32.85 0.55
CA ASN A 355 -10.77 -33.95 -0.41
C ASN A 355 -10.03 -35.23 0.01
N LEU A 356 -10.35 -35.72 1.22
CA LEU A 356 -9.87 -36.98 1.79
C LEU A 356 -10.58 -38.22 1.24
N ASN A 357 -11.58 -38.08 0.35
CA ASN A 357 -12.20 -39.22 -0.34
C ASN A 357 -12.91 -38.85 -1.65
N PRO A 358 -12.38 -39.21 -2.84
CA PRO A 358 -13.05 -38.99 -4.13
C PRO A 358 -14.32 -39.85 -4.30
N ILE A 359 -14.47 -40.91 -3.50
CA ILE A 359 -15.59 -41.86 -3.62
C ILE A 359 -16.93 -41.25 -3.17
N LEU A 360 -16.91 -40.28 -2.24
CA LEU A 360 -18.13 -39.62 -1.75
C LEU A 360 -18.68 -38.52 -2.69
N GLU A 361 -17.95 -38.16 -3.75
CA GLU A 361 -18.40 -37.15 -4.73
C GLU A 361 -19.38 -37.71 -5.77
N THR A 362 -19.62 -39.03 -5.75
CA THR A 362 -20.55 -39.72 -6.67
C THR A 362 -22.02 -39.73 -6.22
N LEU A 363 -22.36 -39.04 -5.13
CA LEU A 363 -23.75 -38.94 -4.68
C LEU A 363 -24.59 -38.09 -5.65
N PRO A 364 -25.70 -38.62 -6.20
CA PRO A 364 -26.55 -37.87 -7.12
C PRO A 364 -27.26 -36.74 -6.36
N GLY A 365 -26.97 -35.48 -6.73
CA GLY A 365 -27.63 -34.29 -6.18
C GLY A 365 -26.72 -33.07 -5.93
N ARG A 366 -25.39 -33.21 -5.99
CA ARG A 366 -24.48 -32.05 -5.99
C ARG A 366 -24.08 -31.69 -7.42
N VAL A 367 -24.63 -30.60 -7.94
CA VAL A 367 -24.07 -29.93 -9.11
C VAL A 367 -22.79 -29.25 -8.66
N GLN A 368 -21.66 -29.96 -8.75
CA GLN A 368 -20.35 -29.35 -8.58
C GLN A 368 -20.21 -28.32 -9.70
N ASN A 369 -19.94 -27.06 -9.36
CA ASN A 369 -19.76 -26.04 -10.40
C ASN A 369 -18.56 -26.47 -11.26
N THR A 370 -18.83 -26.88 -12.50
CA THR A 370 -17.84 -27.43 -13.41
C THR A 370 -16.98 -26.36 -14.05
N MET A 371 -17.31 -25.08 -13.84
CA MET A 371 -16.59 -23.96 -14.44
C MET A 371 -15.95 -23.07 -13.36
N ARG A 372 -14.72 -22.65 -13.64
CA ARG A 372 -14.01 -21.59 -12.93
C ARG A 372 -13.76 -20.41 -13.85
N GLU A 373 -13.62 -19.24 -13.27
CA GLU A 373 -13.28 -18.00 -13.99
C GLU A 373 -11.77 -17.77 -13.90
N GLU A 374 -11.13 -17.47 -15.03
CA GLU A 374 -9.71 -17.14 -15.09
C GLU A 374 -9.47 -15.76 -15.74
N TYR A 375 -8.56 -15.00 -15.13
CA TYR A 375 -8.11 -13.69 -15.57
C TYR A 375 -6.59 -13.70 -15.72
N HIS A 376 -6.11 -13.92 -16.95
CA HIS A 376 -4.69 -13.98 -17.27
C HIS A 376 -4.18 -12.60 -17.66
N LEU A 377 -3.31 -12.03 -16.84
CA LEU A 377 -2.59 -10.79 -17.12
C LEU A 377 -1.21 -11.12 -17.67
N THR A 378 -0.92 -10.64 -18.87
CA THR A 378 0.38 -10.81 -19.54
C THR A 378 0.86 -9.49 -20.12
N PRO A 379 2.17 -9.28 -20.24
CA PRO A 379 2.70 -8.11 -20.93
C PRO A 379 2.41 -8.21 -22.42
N LYS A 380 2.19 -7.06 -23.07
CA LYS A 380 2.08 -6.99 -24.53
C LYS A 380 3.38 -7.51 -25.17
N ASP A 381 3.23 -8.36 -26.19
CA ASP A 381 4.32 -8.94 -26.98
C ASP A 381 5.36 -9.74 -26.14
N GLY A 382 5.00 -10.15 -24.92
CA GLY A 382 5.93 -10.82 -23.99
C GLY A 382 6.97 -9.88 -23.36
N ASN A 383 6.87 -8.56 -23.58
CA ASN A 383 7.82 -7.59 -23.05
C ASN A 383 7.44 -7.17 -21.62
N ILE A 384 8.12 -7.71 -20.63
CA ILE A 384 7.88 -7.40 -19.20
C ILE A 384 8.06 -5.91 -18.85
N GLN A 385 8.78 -5.14 -19.66
CA GLN A 385 8.91 -3.70 -19.54
C GLN A 385 7.85 -2.91 -20.33
N SER A 386 6.80 -3.57 -20.84
CA SER A 386 5.66 -2.89 -21.45
C SER A 386 4.78 -2.23 -20.37
N ASP A 387 4.24 -1.05 -20.70
CA ASP A 387 3.18 -0.36 -19.95
C ASP A 387 1.77 -0.82 -20.37
N VAL A 388 1.67 -1.74 -21.34
CA VAL A 388 0.40 -2.32 -21.80
C VAL A 388 0.24 -3.73 -21.24
N VAL A 389 -0.80 -3.90 -20.44
CA VAL A 389 -1.22 -5.20 -19.89
C VAL A 389 -2.36 -5.77 -20.73
N LEU A 390 -2.26 -7.05 -21.08
CA LEU A 390 -3.33 -7.81 -21.72
C LEU A 390 -4.11 -8.57 -20.66
N LEU A 391 -5.46 -8.54 -20.71
CA LEU A 391 -6.33 -9.46 -19.99
C LEU A 391 -6.84 -10.52 -20.97
N ASN A 392 -6.53 -11.78 -20.72
CA ASN A 392 -6.93 -12.91 -21.56
C ASN A 392 -6.56 -12.67 -23.04
N GLY A 393 -5.38 -12.08 -23.29
CA GLY A 393 -4.86 -11.73 -24.61
C GLY A 393 -5.37 -10.41 -25.21
N THR A 394 -6.31 -9.72 -24.56
CA THR A 394 -6.86 -8.43 -25.04
C THR A 394 -6.25 -7.25 -24.27
N PRO A 395 -5.73 -6.21 -24.93
CA PRO A 395 -5.20 -5.03 -24.22
C PRO A 395 -6.23 -4.37 -23.31
N LEU A 396 -5.86 -4.16 -22.05
CA LEU A 396 -6.63 -3.34 -21.12
C LEU A 396 -6.39 -1.88 -21.44
N GLN A 397 -7.40 -1.23 -22.01
CA GLN A 397 -7.39 0.19 -22.36
C GLN A 397 -8.66 0.85 -21.86
N LEU A 398 -8.57 2.13 -21.53
CA LEU A 398 -9.75 2.93 -21.21
C LEU A 398 -10.75 2.90 -22.37
N THR A 399 -12.03 2.93 -22.05
CA THR A 399 -13.07 3.06 -23.08
C THR A 399 -12.96 4.42 -23.77
N LYS A 400 -13.67 4.60 -24.90
CA LYS A 400 -13.78 5.92 -25.57
C LYS A 400 -14.30 7.02 -24.63
N SER A 401 -15.04 6.64 -23.59
CA SER A 401 -15.57 7.54 -22.55
C SER A 401 -14.59 7.77 -21.38
N LEU A 402 -13.36 7.25 -21.44
CA LEU A 402 -12.36 7.30 -20.37
C LEU A 402 -12.76 6.53 -19.10
N ASP A 403 -13.58 5.50 -19.25
CA ASP A 403 -13.98 4.61 -18.15
C ASP A 403 -13.03 3.40 -18.07
N ILE A 404 -12.92 2.81 -16.88
CA ILE A 404 -12.23 1.53 -16.69
C ILE A 404 -13.03 0.44 -17.44
N PRO A 405 -12.41 -0.34 -18.35
CA PRO A 405 -13.13 -1.35 -19.11
C PRO A 405 -13.62 -2.48 -18.20
N GLU A 406 -14.67 -3.16 -18.63
CA GLU A 406 -15.11 -4.40 -17.97
C GLU A 406 -14.03 -5.47 -18.09
N MET A 407 -13.63 -6.05 -16.96
CA MET A 407 -12.66 -7.14 -16.91
C MET A 407 -13.41 -8.46 -17.05
N LYS A 408 -13.45 -9.03 -18.26
CA LYS A 408 -14.18 -10.27 -18.54
C LYS A 408 -13.31 -11.51 -18.27
N PRO A 409 -13.79 -12.48 -17.47
CA PRO A 409 -13.08 -13.73 -17.28
C PRO A 409 -13.17 -14.63 -18.51
N GLN A 410 -12.26 -15.60 -18.57
CA GLN A 410 -12.44 -16.80 -19.36
C GLN A 410 -13.06 -17.90 -18.47
N GLY A 411 -14.15 -18.51 -18.94
CA GLY A 411 -14.70 -19.70 -18.30
C GLY A 411 -13.88 -20.93 -18.69
N VAL A 412 -13.36 -21.67 -17.71
CA VAL A 412 -12.55 -22.88 -17.92
C VAL A 412 -13.14 -24.03 -17.10
N ASP A 413 -13.10 -25.25 -17.64
CA ASP A 413 -13.52 -26.44 -16.91
C ASP A 413 -12.64 -26.65 -15.66
N ALA A 414 -13.27 -26.80 -14.51
CA ALA A 414 -12.62 -26.93 -13.20
C ALA A 414 -11.66 -28.13 -13.11
N SER A 415 -11.87 -29.18 -13.91
CA SER A 415 -11.00 -30.37 -13.99
C SER A 415 -9.75 -30.16 -14.85
N SER A 416 -9.76 -29.17 -15.75
CA SER A 416 -8.60 -28.86 -16.60
C SER A 416 -7.49 -28.19 -15.78
N PRO A 417 -6.20 -28.43 -16.05
CA PRO A 417 -5.13 -27.71 -15.38
C PRO A 417 -5.21 -26.19 -15.68
N ILE A 418 -4.84 -25.38 -14.71
CA ILE A 418 -4.63 -23.94 -14.90
C ILE A 418 -3.27 -23.76 -15.57
N ILE A 419 -3.21 -23.04 -16.69
CA ILE A 419 -1.96 -22.87 -17.46
C ILE A 419 -1.34 -21.52 -17.14
N ALA A 420 -0.29 -21.49 -16.31
CA ALA A 420 0.45 -20.29 -16.02
C ALA A 420 1.64 -20.11 -16.96
N LYS A 421 1.44 -19.29 -18.00
CA LYS A 421 2.48 -18.94 -18.98
C LYS A 421 3.64 -18.17 -18.35
N PRO A 422 4.84 -18.16 -18.95
CA PRO A 422 5.94 -17.30 -18.52
C PRO A 422 5.50 -15.85 -18.33
N ASP A 423 6.09 -15.18 -17.34
CA ASP A 423 5.86 -13.76 -17.03
C ASP A 423 4.37 -13.36 -16.97
N SER A 424 3.60 -14.06 -16.14
CA SER A 424 2.14 -13.86 -16.05
C SER A 424 1.63 -13.72 -14.62
N ILE A 425 0.51 -13.02 -14.48
CA ILE A 425 -0.25 -12.89 -13.23
C ILE A 425 -1.67 -13.37 -13.50
N ILE A 426 -2.19 -14.29 -12.68
CA ILE A 426 -3.46 -14.97 -12.96
C ILE A 426 -4.33 -14.89 -11.73
N PHE A 427 -5.55 -14.37 -11.90
CA PHE A 427 -6.59 -14.49 -10.90
C PHE A 427 -7.55 -15.60 -11.32
N ILE A 428 -7.86 -16.50 -10.38
CA ILE A 428 -8.83 -17.57 -10.56
C ILE A 428 -9.94 -17.40 -9.54
N HIS A 429 -11.20 -17.48 -9.95
CA HIS A 429 -12.32 -17.63 -9.04
C HIS A 429 -13.00 -18.99 -9.23
N THR A 430 -13.28 -19.68 -8.13
CA THR A 430 -13.95 -20.98 -8.16
C THR A 430 -14.86 -21.18 -6.95
N ASN A 431 -16.03 -21.76 -7.22
CA ASN A 431 -16.95 -22.27 -6.19
C ASN A 431 -16.78 -23.78 -5.97
N GLY A 432 -15.86 -24.42 -6.69
CA GLY A 432 -15.65 -25.88 -6.65
C GLY A 432 -14.85 -26.36 -5.45
N LEU A 433 -14.18 -25.46 -4.71
CA LEU A 433 -13.38 -25.81 -3.55
C LEU A 433 -14.20 -25.76 -2.25
N LYS A 434 -13.99 -26.75 -1.38
CA LYS A 434 -14.59 -26.76 -0.03
C LYS A 434 -13.76 -25.88 0.91
N ALA A 435 -14.22 -24.65 1.14
CA ALA A 435 -13.61 -23.72 2.09
C ALA A 435 -14.65 -23.22 3.12
N PRO A 436 -14.88 -23.96 4.22
CA PRO A 436 -15.86 -23.58 5.25
C PRO A 436 -15.62 -22.19 5.85
N THR A 437 -14.37 -21.73 5.86
CA THR A 437 -14.01 -20.39 6.34
C THR A 437 -14.50 -19.24 5.46
N CYS A 438 -14.93 -19.54 4.22
CA CYS A 438 -15.45 -18.58 3.26
C CYS A 438 -16.98 -18.61 3.15
N GLY A 439 -17.67 -19.37 4.02
CA GLY A 439 -19.11 -19.56 4.04
C GLY A 439 -19.88 -18.52 4.83
#